data_AF-A0A2K1J3Y7-F1
#
_entry.id   AF-A0A2K1J3Y7-F1
#
_cell.length_a   1.000
_cell.length_b   1.000
_cell.length_c   1.000
_cell.angle_alpha   90.00
_cell.angle_beta   90.00
_cell.angle_gamma   90.00
#
_symmetry.space_group_name_H-M   'P 1'
#
loop_
_entity.id
_entity.type
_entity.pdbx_description
1 polymer ?
#
loop_
_entity_poly.entity_id
_entity_poly.type
_entity_poly.pdbx_seq_one_letter_code
_entity_poly.pdbx_strand_id
1 'polypeptide(L)'
;MEGGDNGLIVRSATYLFEAMKACEHNTPNGQKPFTMRASYFEIYTEQVNDLLRLDNAPRDVKWSSRDGYYVDNLLLVDCDTLSDVISVLNEGSRNRKVGTTMLGSCPQNTPLPPLLWKLALTLHRGQSSSFFSC
;
A
#
# COMPACT_ATOMS: atom_id res chain seq x y z
N MET A 1 16.34 -20.68 -10.99
CA MET A 1 15.30 -19.64 -10.80
C MET A 1 15.73 -18.85 -9.58
N GLU A 2 16.09 -17.59 -9.80
CA GLU A 2 16.85 -16.75 -8.86
C GLU A 2 15.99 -16.42 -7.64
N GLY A 3 16.20 -17.15 -6.55
CA GLY A 3 15.61 -16.85 -5.23
C GLY A 3 16.36 -15.71 -4.58
N GLY A 4 16.34 -14.52 -5.20
CA GLY A 4 16.85 -13.29 -4.62
C GLY A 4 15.95 -12.80 -3.48
N ASP A 5 16.53 -12.05 -2.55
CA ASP A 5 15.97 -11.55 -1.29
C ASP A 5 14.68 -10.70 -1.43
N ASN A 6 13.59 -11.32 -1.87
CA ASN A 6 12.29 -10.67 -1.94
C ASN A 6 11.81 -10.44 -0.51
N GLY A 7 11.57 -9.17 -0.15
CA GLY A 7 10.99 -8.81 1.15
C GLY A 7 9.61 -9.42 1.36
N LEU A 8 9.13 -9.43 2.61
CA LEU A 8 7.87 -10.09 2.99
C LEU A 8 6.69 -9.61 2.14
N ILE A 9 6.60 -8.31 1.87
CA ILE A 9 5.54 -7.71 1.04
C ILE A 9 5.53 -8.32 -0.37
N VAL A 10 6.70 -8.42 -1.02
CA VAL A 10 6.81 -8.97 -2.38
C VAL A 10 6.44 -10.45 -2.37
N ARG A 11 6.88 -11.22 -1.36
CA ARG A 11 6.52 -12.63 -1.20
C ARG A 11 5.01 -12.83 -1.02
N SER A 12 4.39 -12.02 -0.16
CA SER A 12 2.94 -12.05 0.07
C SER A 12 2.16 -11.69 -1.19
N ALA A 13 2.58 -10.65 -1.92
CA ALA A 13 1.96 -10.26 -3.18
C ALA A 13 2.10 -11.36 -4.26
N THR A 14 3.27 -12.00 -4.37
CA THR A 14 3.47 -13.15 -5.27
C THR A 14 2.49 -14.27 -4.97
N TYR A 15 2.37 -14.66 -3.70
CA TYR A 15 1.44 -15.69 -3.27
C TYR A 15 -0.02 -15.33 -3.62
N LEU A 16 -0.43 -14.08 -3.40
CA LEU A 16 -1.78 -13.62 -3.75
C LEU A 16 -2.03 -13.67 -5.26
N PHE A 17 -1.07 -13.27 -6.08
CA PHE A 17 -1.19 -13.37 -7.54
C PHE A 17 -1.30 -14.82 -8.03
N GLU A 18 -0.54 -15.74 -7.45
CA GLU A 18 -0.63 -17.17 -7.75
C GLU A 18 -2.01 -17.74 -7.35
N ALA A 19 -2.50 -17.39 -6.17
CA ALA A 19 -3.83 -17.79 -5.70
C ALA A 19 -4.95 -17.23 -6.60
N MET A 20 -4.87 -15.96 -7.01
CA MET A 20 -5.85 -15.35 -7.92
C MET A 20 -5.90 -16.07 -9.28
N LYS A 21 -4.74 -16.41 -9.85
CA LYS A 21 -4.66 -17.17 -11.11
C LYS A 21 -5.27 -18.56 -10.99
N ALA A 22 -5.04 -19.25 -9.86
CA ALA A 22 -5.64 -20.56 -9.61
C ALA A 22 -7.16 -20.48 -9.48
N CYS A 23 -7.70 -19.42 -8.88
CA CYS A 23 -9.14 -19.19 -8.81
C CYS A 23 -9.76 -18.86 -10.17
N GLU A 24 -9.05 -18.10 -11.02
CA GLU A 24 -9.52 -17.70 -12.35
C GLU A 24 -9.76 -18.90 -13.28
N HIS A 25 -8.89 -19.92 -13.20
CA HIS A 25 -9.06 -21.15 -13.99
C HIS A 25 -10.31 -21.97 -13.61
N ASN A 26 -10.83 -21.78 -12.40
CA ASN A 26 -12.01 -22.50 -11.89
C ASN A 26 -13.32 -21.73 -12.11
N THR A 27 -13.27 -20.53 -12.71
CA THR A 27 -14.47 -19.70 -12.95
C THR A 27 -15.08 -19.97 -14.33
N PRO A 28 -16.34 -20.43 -14.42
CA PRO A 28 -16.95 -20.92 -15.67
C PRO A 28 -17.18 -19.85 -16.76
N ASN A 29 -17.02 -18.55 -16.47
CA ASN A 29 -17.28 -17.45 -17.40
C ASN A 29 -16.04 -16.64 -17.80
N GLY A 30 -14.82 -17.06 -17.41
CA GLY A 30 -13.58 -16.34 -17.74
C GLY A 30 -13.48 -14.92 -17.17
N GLN A 31 -14.32 -14.57 -16.19
CA GLN A 31 -14.27 -13.28 -15.50
C GLN A 31 -13.25 -13.33 -14.37
N LYS A 32 -12.34 -12.34 -14.33
CA LYS A 32 -11.38 -12.15 -13.24
C LYS A 32 -12.14 -11.91 -11.93
N PRO A 33 -12.18 -12.86 -10.99
CA PRO A 33 -13.06 -12.76 -9.83
C PRO A 33 -12.54 -11.79 -8.76
N PHE A 34 -11.27 -11.39 -8.87
CA PHE A 34 -10.57 -10.55 -7.91
C PHE A 34 -9.72 -9.47 -8.60
N THR A 35 -9.69 -8.29 -8.02
CA THR A 35 -8.80 -7.20 -8.40
C THR A 35 -7.95 -6.81 -7.21
N MET A 36 -6.64 -6.69 -7.40
CA MET A 36 -5.76 -6.24 -6.34
C MET A 36 -5.50 -4.75 -6.46
N ARG A 37 -5.59 -4.05 -5.33
CA ARG A 37 -5.27 -2.63 -5.22
C ARG A 37 -4.24 -2.41 -4.13
N ALA A 38 -3.34 -1.46 -4.35
CA ALA A 38 -2.33 -1.08 -3.38
C ALA A 38 -2.49 0.39 -2.98
N SER A 39 -2.28 0.67 -1.71
CA SER A 39 -2.12 2.02 -1.17
C SER A 39 -0.89 2.06 -0.27
N TYR A 40 -0.19 3.20 -0.25
CA TYR A 40 1.00 3.35 0.59
C TYR A 40 0.95 4.68 1.32
N PHE A 41 0.95 4.63 2.64
CA PHE A 41 0.95 5.81 3.49
C PHE A 41 1.93 5.66 4.65
N GLU A 42 2.20 6.76 5.33
CA GLU A 42 2.93 6.78 6.59
C GLU A 42 2.17 7.55 7.64
N ILE A 43 2.47 7.27 8.91
CA ILE A 43 1.94 8.02 10.03
C ILE A 43 3.11 8.80 10.63
N TYR A 44 3.08 10.11 10.50
CA TYR A 44 4.07 11.02 11.04
C TYR A 44 3.37 12.07 11.89
N THR A 45 3.84 12.27 13.13
CA THR A 45 3.26 13.26 14.07
C THR A 45 1.73 13.15 14.16
N GLU A 46 1.22 11.93 14.29
CA GLU A 46 -0.23 11.62 14.36
C GLU A 46 -1.05 11.99 13.10
N GLN A 47 -0.40 12.36 12.01
CA GLN A 47 -1.03 12.62 10.73
C GLN A 47 -0.76 11.48 9.75
N VAL A 48 -1.76 11.10 8.98
CA VAL A 48 -1.61 10.12 7.90
C VAL A 48 -1.21 10.86 6.63
N ASN A 49 -0.07 10.51 6.04
CA ASN A 49 0.39 11.08 4.78
C ASN A 49 0.37 10.02 3.68
N ASP A 50 -0.34 10.29 2.59
CA ASP A 50 -0.42 9.39 1.43
C ASP A 50 0.84 9.55 0.58
N LEU A 51 1.68 8.51 0.56
CA LEU A 51 2.98 8.53 -0.12
C LEU A 51 2.88 8.44 -1.64
N LEU A 52 1.68 8.21 -2.18
CA LEU A 52 1.44 8.10 -3.62
C LEU A 52 0.80 9.36 -4.21
N ARG A 53 0.40 10.32 -3.36
CA ARG A 53 -0.18 11.60 -3.81
C ARG A 53 0.85 12.73 -3.71
N LEU A 54 0.76 13.64 -4.67
CA LEU A 54 1.64 14.81 -4.76
C LEU A 54 1.17 15.99 -3.89
N ASP A 55 -0.08 15.96 -3.40
CA ASP A 55 -0.72 17.10 -2.75
C ASP A 55 -0.28 17.32 -1.29
N ASN A 56 0.60 16.48 -0.73
CA ASN A 56 1.16 16.55 0.64
C ASN A 56 0.11 16.79 1.74
N ALA A 57 -1.17 16.57 1.43
CA ALA A 57 -2.28 16.87 2.31
C ALA A 57 -2.52 15.66 3.21
N PRO A 58 -2.59 15.85 4.54
CA PRO A 58 -2.86 14.76 5.45
C PRO A 58 -4.24 14.14 5.16
N ARG A 59 -4.37 12.85 5.46
CA ARG A 59 -5.59 12.07 5.31
C ARG A 59 -6.26 11.85 6.65
N ASP A 60 -7.58 11.94 6.63
CA ASP A 60 -8.38 11.74 7.83
C ASP A 60 -8.54 10.25 8.12
N VAL A 61 -8.41 9.89 9.40
CA VAL A 61 -8.83 8.59 9.90
C VAL A 61 -10.31 8.68 10.26
N LYS A 62 -11.13 7.83 9.66
CA LYS A 62 -12.57 7.72 9.90
C LYS A 62 -12.91 6.37 10.51
N TRP A 63 -14.11 6.27 11.05
CA TRP A 63 -14.66 5.03 11.60
C TRP A 63 -16.00 4.71 10.93
N SER A 64 -16.21 3.46 10.55
CA SER A 64 -17.51 2.91 10.17
C SER A 64 -17.78 1.61 10.92
N SER A 65 -19.05 1.29 11.16
CA SER A 65 -19.42 0.00 11.77
C SER A 65 -19.14 -1.20 10.86
N ARG A 66 -18.94 -0.98 9.56
CA ARG A 66 -18.65 -2.03 8.57
C ARG A 66 -17.16 -2.33 8.47
N ASP A 67 -16.34 -1.29 8.38
CA ASP A 67 -14.93 -1.38 7.99
C ASP A 67 -13.99 -1.08 9.17
N GLY A 68 -14.53 -0.70 10.32
CA GLY A 68 -13.75 -0.27 11.48
C GLY A 68 -13.10 1.09 11.24
N TYR A 69 -11.89 1.27 11.77
CA TYR A 69 -11.08 2.46 11.48
C TYR A 69 -10.42 2.30 10.11
N TYR A 70 -10.61 3.30 9.24
CA TYR A 70 -10.00 3.35 7.92
C TYR A 70 -9.49 4.76 7.63
N VAL A 71 -8.56 4.88 6.70
CA VAL A 71 -8.08 6.17 6.22
C VAL A 71 -8.89 6.56 5.01
N ASP A 72 -9.48 7.75 5.04
CA ASP A 72 -10.31 8.25 3.95
C ASP A 72 -9.46 8.84 2.81
N ASN A 73 -9.96 8.71 1.58
CA ASN A 73 -9.37 9.28 0.37
C ASN A 73 -7.89 8.91 0.10
N LEU A 74 -7.46 7.72 0.54
CA LEU A 74 -6.20 7.14 0.09
C LEU A 74 -6.26 6.84 -1.40
N LEU A 75 -5.15 7.12 -2.10
CA LEU A 75 -4.97 6.66 -3.46
C LEU A 75 -4.85 5.15 -3.50
N LEU A 76 -5.80 4.52 -4.20
CA LEU A 76 -5.78 3.09 -4.50
C LEU A 76 -5.32 2.91 -5.94
N VAL A 77 -4.18 2.24 -6.12
CA VAL A 77 -3.61 1.91 -7.43
C VAL A 77 -4.01 0.48 -7.78
N ASP A 78 -4.69 0.30 -8.91
CA ASP A 78 -4.96 -1.05 -9.45
C ASP A 78 -3.64 -1.72 -9.85
N CYS A 79 -3.44 -2.97 -9.40
CA CYS A 79 -2.24 -3.76 -9.66
C CYS A 79 -2.63 -5.06 -10.37
N ASP A 80 -2.26 -5.17 -11.65
CA ASP A 80 -2.53 -6.36 -12.45
C ASP A 80 -1.38 -7.36 -12.41
N THR A 81 -0.17 -6.90 -12.09
CA THR A 81 1.04 -7.71 -12.01
C THR A 81 1.85 -7.42 -10.75
N LEU A 82 2.76 -8.34 -10.40
CA LEU A 82 3.70 -8.14 -9.30
C LEU A 82 4.57 -6.90 -9.52
N SER A 83 4.89 -6.57 -10.78
CA SER A 83 5.69 -5.39 -11.11
C SER A 83 4.97 -4.08 -10.75
N ASP A 84 3.64 -4.06 -10.82
CA ASP A 84 2.86 -2.87 -10.45
C ASP A 84 2.97 -2.61 -8.95
N VAL A 85 2.88 -3.68 -8.14
CA VAL A 85 3.06 -3.60 -6.68
C VAL A 85 4.46 -3.10 -6.34
N ILE A 86 5.50 -3.62 -6.99
CA ILE A 86 6.89 -3.17 -6.80
C ILE A 86 7.04 -1.69 -7.21
N SER A 87 6.35 -1.26 -8.26
CA SER A 87 6.37 0.15 -8.70
C SER A 87 5.74 1.07 -7.65
N VAL A 88 4.60 0.68 -7.08
CA VAL A 88 3.94 1.41 -5.96
C VAL A 88 4.88 1.49 -4.74
N LEU A 89 5.55 0.40 -4.40
CA LEU A 89 6.53 0.34 -3.31
C LEU A 89 7.70 1.30 -3.53
N ASN A 90 8.27 1.31 -4.74
CA ASN A 90 9.39 2.16 -5.10
C ASN A 90 8.99 3.64 -5.09
N GLU A 91 7.81 3.95 -5.63
CA GLU A 91 7.27 5.31 -5.66
C GLU A 91 7.07 5.85 -4.25
N GLY A 92 6.35 5.13 -3.39
CA GLY A 92 6.12 5.57 -2.01
C GLY A 92 7.42 5.65 -1.20
N SER A 93 8.39 4.76 -1.45
CA SER A 93 9.72 4.82 -0.82
C SER A 93 10.52 6.03 -1.26
N ARG A 94 10.39 6.46 -2.52
CA ARG A 94 11.00 7.69 -3.03
C ARG A 94 10.37 8.91 -2.37
N ASN A 95 9.05 8.97 -2.30
CA ASN A 95 8.33 10.12 -1.75
C ASN A 95 8.58 10.27 -0.24
N ARG A 96 8.77 9.17 0.49
CA ARG A 96 9.25 9.20 1.88
C ARG A 96 10.61 9.89 2.03
N LYS A 97 11.58 9.56 1.16
CA LYS A 97 12.93 10.18 1.20
C LYS A 97 12.87 11.68 0.93
N VAL A 98 11.98 12.10 0.03
CA VAL A 98 11.73 13.52 -0.25
C VAL A 98 11.07 14.22 0.94
N GLY A 99 10.11 13.58 1.61
CA GLY A 99 9.48 14.10 2.83
C GLY A 99 10.47 14.34 3.97
N THR A 100 11.47 13.47 4.12
CA THR A 100 12.56 13.65 5.10
C THR A 100 13.47 14.84 4.77
N THR A 101 13.53 15.25 3.49
CA THR A 101 14.43 16.30 2.99
C THR A 101 13.75 17.68 2.91
N MET A 102 12.43 17.79 3.07
CA MET A 102 11.68 19.06 3.04
C MET A 102 11.45 19.69 4.43
N LEU A 103 12.23 19.32 5.44
CA LEU A 103 12.31 20.09 6.69
C LEU A 103 13.45 21.11 6.55
N GLY A 104 13.08 22.36 6.23
CA GLY A 104 14.03 23.46 6.10
C GLY A 104 14.94 23.60 7.32
N SER A 105 16.25 23.65 7.07
CA SER A 105 17.26 24.38 7.85
C SER A 105 17.10 24.42 9.38
N CYS A 106 17.03 23.28 10.07
CA CYS A 106 17.22 23.25 11.52
C CYS A 106 18.55 22.55 11.86
N PRO A 107 19.49 23.22 12.53
CA PRO A 107 20.80 22.64 12.80
C PRO A 107 20.72 21.63 13.96
N GLN A 108 21.47 20.53 13.82
CA GLN A 108 21.86 19.54 14.84
C GLN A 108 20.83 18.45 15.23
N ASN A 109 21.10 17.22 14.75
CA ASN A 109 21.06 15.97 15.52
C ASN A 109 19.89 15.75 16.51
N THR A 110 18.65 15.89 16.07
CA THR A 110 17.50 15.31 16.78
C THR A 110 17.18 13.93 16.20
N PRO A 111 17.05 12.86 17.02
CA PRO A 111 16.63 11.57 16.53
C PRO A 111 15.18 11.70 16.04
N LEU A 112 14.95 11.45 14.75
CA LEU A 112 13.62 11.41 14.17
C LEU A 112 12.78 10.39 14.97
N PRO A 113 11.56 10.75 15.43
CA PRO A 113 10.70 9.79 16.12
C PRO A 113 10.40 8.59 15.21
N PRO A 114 10.20 7.39 15.78
CA PRO A 114 10.12 6.15 15.03
C PRO A 114 9.00 6.21 13.98
N LEU A 115 9.39 6.13 12.71
CA LEU A 115 8.49 6.10 11.56
C LEU A 115 7.73 4.78 11.54
N LEU A 116 6.44 4.81 11.90
CA LEU A 116 5.54 3.68 11.73
C LEU A 116 5.13 3.59 10.25
N TRP A 117 5.77 2.68 9.53
CA TRP A 117 5.44 2.34 8.14
C TRP A 117 4.18 1.49 8.11
N LYS A 118 3.20 1.85 7.26
CA LYS A 118 2.04 1.00 6.98
C LYS A 118 1.80 0.96 5.48
N LEU A 119 2.10 -0.19 4.86
CA LEU A 119 1.59 -0.49 3.52
C LEU A 119 0.31 -1.30 3.67
N ALA A 120 -0.75 -0.89 2.98
CA ALA A 120 -1.99 -1.63 2.93
C ALA A 120 -2.21 -2.16 1.50
N LEU A 121 -2.17 -3.50 1.36
CA LEU A 121 -2.61 -4.19 0.16
C LEU A 121 -4.08 -4.57 0.35
N THR A 122 -4.95 -4.10 -0.54
CA THR A 122 -6.38 -4.39 -0.44
C THR A 122 -6.79 -5.27 -1.62
N LEU A 123 -7.28 -6.47 -1.31
CA LEU A 123 -7.83 -7.38 -2.30
C LEU A 123 -9.34 -7.15 -2.39
N HIS A 124 -9.84 -6.84 -3.57
CA HIS A 124 -11.27 -6.69 -3.82
C HIS A 124 -11.82 -7.91 -4.56
N ARG A 125 -12.94 -8.46 -4.09
CA ARG A 125 -13.76 -9.46 -4.77
C ARG A 125 -15.11 -8.85 -5.10
N GLY A 126 -15.33 -8.41 -6.34
CA GLY A 126 -16.54 -7.66 -6.69
C GLY A 126 -16.69 -6.39 -5.84
N GLN A 127 -17.84 -6.18 -5.20
CA GLN A 127 -18.09 -5.02 -4.32
C GLN A 127 -17.53 -5.16 -2.88
N SER A 128 -16.89 -6.29 -2.53
CA SER A 128 -16.36 -6.53 -1.19
C SER A 128 -14.85 -6.34 -1.14
N SER A 129 -14.36 -5.48 -0.24
CA SER A 129 -12.94 -5.26 0.04
C SER A 129 -12.47 -6.12 1.22
N SER A 130 -11.31 -6.75 1.10
CA SER A 130 -10.59 -7.37 2.21
C SER A 130 -9.23 -6.69 2.36
N PHE A 131 -8.98 -6.11 3.53
CA PHE A 131 -7.76 -5.39 3.84
C PHE A 131 -6.70 -6.35 4.37
N PHE A 132 -5.52 -6.34 3.75
CA PHE A 132 -4.34 -7.05 4.24
C PHE A 132 -3.25 -6.01 4.55
N SER A 133 -2.91 -5.88 5.82
CA SER A 133 -1.73 -5.14 6.26
C SER A 133 -0.59 -6.15 6.40
N CYS A 134 0.52 -5.92 5.69
CA CYS A 134 1.75 -6.68 5.84
C CYS A 134 2.78 -5.88 6.64
#